data_AF-A0A0F4GHA4-F1
#
_entry.id   AF-A0A0F4GHA4-F1
#
_cell.length_a   1.000
_cell.length_b   1.000
_cell.length_c   1.000
_cell.angle_alpha   90.00
_cell.angle_beta   90.00
_cell.angle_gamma   90.00
#
_symmetry.space_group_name_H-M   'P 1'
#
loop_
_entity.id
_entity.type
_entity.pdbx_description
1 polymer ?
#
loop_
_entity_poly.entity_id
_entity_poly.type
_entity_poly.pdbx_seq_one_letter_code
_entity_poly.pdbx_strand_id
1 'polypeptide(L)'
;MADSIGGKNILDLPVEIRMVIYDYLLTEEKPVEIDVIHRRKKCDELIRHGRQNKRDWKHRFKKWSRAKIQFVTIPPINTAILFVNKQIHAEAVQSLYGNNCFSFLGTTGLKQAVELLGDHA
;
A
#
# COMPACT_ATOMS: atom_id res chain seq x y z
N MET A 1 -41.45 2.59 15.18
CA MET A 1 -40.56 3.21 14.17
C MET A 1 -39.15 3.11 14.73
N ALA A 2 -38.43 2.07 14.30
CA ALA A 2 -37.05 1.85 14.69
C ALA A 2 -36.21 2.31 13.50
N ASP A 3 -35.52 3.44 13.66
CA ASP A 3 -34.48 3.84 12.72
C ASP A 3 -33.41 2.74 12.75
N SER A 4 -33.37 1.94 11.71
CA SER A 4 -32.23 1.07 11.48
C SER A 4 -31.02 1.98 11.32
N ILE A 5 -30.05 1.85 12.21
CA ILE A 5 -28.71 2.41 12.01
C ILE A 5 -28.08 1.54 10.90
N GLY A 6 -28.58 1.72 9.67
CA GLY A 6 -28.02 1.14 8.47
C GLY A 6 -26.68 1.83 8.27
N GLY A 7 -25.61 1.15 8.65
CA GLY A 7 -24.26 1.64 8.41
C GLY A 7 -24.13 1.94 6.93
N LYS A 8 -23.96 3.23 6.58
CA LYS A 8 -23.71 3.66 5.21
C LYS A 8 -22.42 2.99 4.75
N ASN A 9 -22.50 2.13 3.74
CA ASN A 9 -21.35 1.45 3.19
C ASN A 9 -20.61 2.41 2.26
N ILE A 10 -19.28 2.30 2.17
CA ILE A 10 -18.49 3.07 1.18
C ILE A 10 -18.98 2.83 -0.24
N LEU A 11 -19.52 1.64 -0.53
CA LEU A 11 -20.05 1.27 -1.84
C LEU A 11 -21.40 1.93 -2.16
N ASP A 12 -22.09 2.49 -1.18
CA ASP A 12 -23.34 3.23 -1.40
C ASP A 12 -23.09 4.65 -1.95
N LEU A 13 -21.84 5.11 -1.91
CA LEU A 13 -21.42 6.39 -2.46
C LEU A 13 -21.29 6.30 -3.99
N PRO A 14 -21.57 7.37 -4.75
CA PRO A 14 -21.23 7.44 -6.18
C PRO A 14 -19.73 7.22 -6.41
N VAL A 15 -19.37 6.67 -7.58
CA VAL A 15 -17.97 6.31 -7.91
C VAL A 15 -17.05 7.52 -7.87
N GLU A 16 -17.54 8.70 -8.24
CA GLU A 16 -16.81 9.95 -8.24
C GLU A 16 -16.38 10.33 -6.82
N ILE A 17 -17.26 10.13 -5.84
CA ILE A 17 -16.96 10.40 -4.43
C ILE A 17 -15.98 9.35 -3.89
N ARG A 18 -16.14 8.08 -4.27
CA ARG A 18 -15.18 7.02 -3.89
C ARG A 18 -13.78 7.32 -4.42
N MET A 19 -13.67 7.77 -5.67
CA MET A 19 -12.40 8.18 -6.27
C MET A 19 -11.74 9.32 -5.50
N VAL A 20 -12.48 10.36 -5.11
CA VAL A 20 -11.93 11.45 -4.28
C VAL A 20 -11.39 10.93 -2.95
N ILE A 21 -12.07 9.96 -2.33
CA ILE A 21 -11.60 9.31 -1.10
C ILE A 21 -10.30 8.53 -1.35
N TYR A 22 -10.22 7.79 -2.47
CA TYR A 22 -9.01 7.05 -2.83
C TYR A 22 -7.84 7.96 -3.12
N ASP A 23 -8.06 9.07 -3.84
CA ASP A 23 -7.05 10.07 -4.11
C ASP A 23 -6.50 10.67 -2.81
N TYR A 24 -7.39 11.05 -1.88
CA TYR A 24 -6.98 11.58 -0.58
C TYR A 24 -6.16 10.56 0.24
N LEU A 25 -6.49 9.27 0.14
CA LEU A 25 -5.86 8.22 0.93
C LEU A 25 -4.52 7.75 0.34
N LEU A 26 -4.43 7.68 -1.00
CA LEU A 26 -3.39 6.97 -1.73
C LEU A 26 -2.42 7.88 -2.48
N THR A 27 -2.77 9.15 -2.70
CA THR A 27 -1.87 10.11 -3.35
C THR A 27 -0.90 10.69 -2.34
N GLU A 28 0.37 10.77 -2.72
CA GLU A 28 1.44 11.37 -1.93
C GLU A 28 1.98 12.60 -2.67
N GLU A 29 2.15 13.71 -1.95
CA GLU A 29 2.69 14.96 -2.53
C GLU A 29 4.14 14.81 -3.00
N LYS A 30 4.89 13.89 -2.37
CA LYS A 30 6.30 13.64 -2.68
C LYS A 30 6.42 12.34 -3.48
N PRO A 31 7.42 12.26 -4.38
CA PRO A 31 7.71 11.03 -5.08
C PRO A 31 7.90 9.85 -4.12
N VAL A 32 7.22 8.75 -4.41
CA VAL A 32 7.34 7.50 -3.67
C VAL A 32 8.62 6.81 -4.14
N GLU A 33 9.63 6.84 -3.28
CA GLU A 33 10.90 6.16 -3.52
C GLU A 33 10.71 4.64 -3.48
N ILE A 34 11.18 3.94 -4.51
CA ILE A 34 11.15 2.49 -4.64
C ILE A 34 12.59 1.95 -4.69
N ASP A 35 12.84 0.94 -3.87
CA ASP A 35 14.08 0.15 -3.85
C ASP A 35 13.84 -1.27 -4.37
N VAL A 36 14.88 -1.84 -4.98
CA VAL A 36 14.94 -3.26 -5.30
C VAL A 36 15.70 -3.97 -4.18
N ILE A 37 15.03 -4.89 -3.47
CA ILE A 37 15.71 -5.77 -2.51
C ILE A 37 16.01 -7.10 -3.18
N HIS A 38 17.30 -7.43 -3.18
CA HIS A 38 17.78 -8.74 -3.60
C HIS A 38 17.82 -9.69 -2.41
N ARG A 39 17.17 -10.85 -2.54
CA ARG A 39 17.13 -11.87 -1.47
C ARG A 39 17.80 -13.16 -1.95
N ARG A 40 18.85 -13.60 -1.25
CA ARG A 40 19.64 -14.82 -1.60
C ARG A 40 18.86 -16.12 -1.85
N LYS A 41 17.61 -16.24 -1.40
CA LYS A 41 16.77 -17.46 -1.53
C LYS A 41 15.34 -17.19 -1.99
N LYS A 42 15.04 -15.96 -2.44
CA LYS A 42 13.71 -15.55 -2.88
C LYS A 42 13.86 -14.69 -4.13
N CYS A 43 12.78 -14.54 -4.90
CA CYS A 43 12.72 -13.57 -5.98
C CYS A 43 13.04 -12.17 -5.44
N ASP A 44 13.62 -11.34 -6.30
CA ASP A 44 13.84 -9.95 -5.99
C ASP A 44 12.49 -9.25 -5.82
N GLU A 45 12.43 -8.31 -4.89
CA GLU A 45 11.18 -7.65 -4.50
C GLU A 45 11.34 -6.13 -4.63
N LEU A 46 10.35 -5.50 -5.29
CA LEU A 46 10.19 -4.05 -5.25
C LEU A 46 9.53 -3.64 -3.94
N ILE A 47 10.19 -2.76 -3.20
CA ILE A 47 9.67 -2.22 -1.95
C ILE A 47 9.76 -0.71 -1.93
N ARG A 48 8.87 -0.08 -1.17
CA ARG A 48 9.01 1.35 -0.86
C ARG A 48 10.24 1.59 0.02
N HIS A 49 11.03 2.62 -0.30
CA HIS A 49 12.23 3.01 0.44
C HIS A 49 11.93 3.20 1.93
N GLY A 50 12.86 2.75 2.78
CA GLY A 50 12.72 2.78 4.24
C GLY A 50 11.68 1.80 4.82
N ARG A 51 10.90 1.11 3.98
CA ARG A 51 9.88 0.17 4.44
C ARG A 51 10.45 -1.24 4.61
N GLN A 52 11.25 -1.42 5.66
CA GLN A 52 11.63 -2.77 6.06
C GLN A 52 10.40 -3.52 6.60
N ASN A 53 10.10 -4.67 6.01
CA ASN A 53 9.07 -5.62 6.47
C ASN A 53 9.42 -6.18 7.86
N LYS A 54 9.30 -5.35 8.90
CA LYS A 54 9.40 -5.75 10.32
C LYS A 54 8.04 -6.21 10.84
N ARG A 55 7.27 -6.91 10.00
CA ARG A 55 6.01 -7.51 10.42
C ARG A 55 6.35 -8.86 11.05
N ASP A 56 6.01 -8.99 12.31
CA ASP A 56 6.13 -10.28 12.99
C ASP A 56 5.02 -11.19 12.48
N TRP A 57 5.38 -12.31 11.87
CA TRP A 57 4.42 -13.31 11.39
C TRP A 57 3.49 -13.81 12.51
N LYS A 58 4.02 -13.95 13.74
CA LYS A 58 3.26 -14.45 14.90
C LYS A 58 2.33 -13.39 15.48
N HIS A 59 2.63 -12.11 15.27
CA HIS A 59 1.87 -10.99 15.81
C HIS A 59 1.43 -10.05 14.69
N ARG A 60 0.41 -10.47 13.92
CA ARG A 60 -0.18 -9.65 12.85
C ARG A 60 -0.58 -8.27 13.39
N PHE A 61 -0.23 -7.24 12.64
CA PHE A 61 -0.45 -5.82 12.97
C PHE A 61 0.23 -5.33 14.25
N LYS A 62 1.17 -6.09 14.83
CA LYS A 62 1.94 -5.67 16.00
C LYS A 62 3.43 -5.81 15.72
N LYS A 63 4.22 -4.93 16.34
CA LYS A 63 5.67 -4.95 16.28
C LYS A 63 6.22 -4.80 17.69
N TRP A 64 7.20 -5.62 18.06
CA TRP A 64 7.92 -5.43 19.31
C TRP A 64 8.65 -4.08 19.29
N SER A 65 8.31 -3.20 20.23
CA SER A 65 9.01 -1.93 20.42
C SER A 65 9.98 -2.07 21.58
N ARG A 66 11.29 -2.01 21.29
CA ARG A 66 12.33 -2.02 22.33
C ARG A 66 12.21 -0.83 23.28
N ALA A 67 11.77 0.33 22.80
CA ALA A 67 11.62 1.54 23.61
C ALA A 67 10.48 1.45 24.64
N LYS A 68 9.41 0.71 24.32
CA LYS A 68 8.25 0.53 25.21
C LYS A 68 8.20 -0.84 25.89
N ILE A 69 9.17 -1.71 25.59
CA ILE A 69 9.25 -3.11 26.06
C ILE A 69 7.91 -3.84 25.89
N GLN A 70 7.21 -3.59 24.77
CA GLN A 70 5.91 -4.18 24.49
C GLN A 70 5.62 -4.26 23.00
N PHE A 71 4.65 -5.11 22.63
CA PHE A 71 4.10 -5.14 21.28
C PHE A 71 3.20 -3.93 21.06
N VAL A 72 3.56 -3.09 20.09
CA VAL A 72 2.80 -1.90 19.70
C VAL A 72 2.04 -2.18 18.42
N THR A 73 0.79 -1.73 18.34
CA THR A 73 -0.02 -1.78 17.11
C THR A 73 0.65 -0.97 16.01
N ILE A 74 0.88 -1.60 14.87
CA ILE A 74 1.40 -0.95 13.68
C ILE A 74 0.24 -0.17 13.05
N PRO A 75 0.41 1.13 12.73
CA PRO A 75 -0.62 1.88 12.05
C PRO A 75 -1.00 1.17 10.74
N PRO A 76 -2.30 1.16 10.39
CA PRO A 76 -2.75 0.57 9.14
C PRO A 76 -2.06 1.26 7.96
N ILE A 77 -1.81 0.47 6.93
CA ILE A 77 -1.17 0.95 5.72
C ILE A 77 -2.27 1.46 4.79
N ASN A 78 -2.14 2.67 4.27
CA ASN A 78 -3.13 3.25 3.35
C ASN A 78 -3.42 2.31 2.16
N THR A 79 -2.38 1.70 1.57
CA THR A 79 -2.51 0.74 0.47
C THR A 79 -3.18 -0.58 0.86
N ALA A 80 -3.51 -0.81 2.14
CA ALA A 80 -4.28 -1.99 2.56
C ALA A 80 -5.70 -1.99 1.97
N ILE A 81 -6.22 -0.82 1.60
CA ILE A 81 -7.54 -0.69 0.97
C ILE A 81 -7.67 -1.48 -0.35
N LEU A 82 -6.56 -1.66 -1.06
CA LEU A 82 -6.50 -2.41 -2.32
C LEU A 82 -6.88 -3.89 -2.18
N PHE A 83 -6.81 -4.43 -0.95
CA PHE A 83 -7.07 -5.84 -0.66
C PHE A 83 -8.47 -6.10 -0.11
N VAL A 84 -9.33 -5.08 -0.03
CA VAL A 84 -10.66 -5.22 0.58
C VAL A 84 -11.61 -6.02 -0.33
N ASN A 85 -11.78 -5.59 -1.58
CA ASN A 85 -12.59 -6.29 -2.58
C ASN A 85 -12.15 -5.93 -4.02
N LYS A 86 -12.69 -6.63 -5.03
CA LYS A 86 -12.32 -6.44 -6.44
C LYS A 86 -12.71 -5.05 -7.00
N GLN A 87 -13.84 -4.49 -6.56
CA GLN A 87 -14.32 -3.20 -7.05
C GLN A 87 -13.43 -2.06 -6.54
N ILE A 88 -13.22 -2.00 -5.23
CA ILE A 88 -12.31 -1.06 -4.58
C ILE A 88 -10.91 -1.21 -5.14
N HIS A 89 -10.46 -2.43 -5.40
CA HIS A 89 -9.17 -2.67 -6.05
C HIS A 89 -9.10 -1.98 -7.42
N ALA A 90 -10.07 -2.24 -8.31
CA ALA A 90 -10.08 -1.68 -9.66
C ALA A 90 -10.10 -0.14 -9.65
N GLU A 91 -10.87 0.46 -8.75
CA GLU A 91 -10.99 1.93 -8.62
C GLU A 91 -9.72 2.55 -7.98
N ALA A 92 -9.24 1.99 -6.87
CA ALA A 92 -8.16 2.57 -6.08
C ALA A 92 -6.77 2.39 -6.70
N VAL A 93 -6.57 1.38 -7.55
CA VAL A 93 -5.32 1.18 -8.32
C VAL A 93 -5.05 2.38 -9.22
N GLN A 94 -6.08 2.99 -9.79
CA GLN A 94 -5.93 4.18 -10.63
C GLN A 94 -5.36 5.36 -9.83
N SER A 95 -5.90 5.63 -8.65
CA SER A 95 -5.35 6.67 -7.76
C SER A 95 -3.92 6.36 -7.33
N LEU A 96 -3.63 5.11 -6.99
CA LEU A 96 -2.31 4.72 -6.50
C LEU A 96 -1.21 4.80 -7.56
N TYR A 97 -1.44 4.28 -8.76
CA TYR A 97 -0.39 4.19 -9.80
C TYR A 97 -0.48 5.31 -10.84
N GLY A 98 -1.66 5.91 -11.02
CA GLY A 98 -1.88 6.98 -12.00
C GLY A 98 -1.52 8.37 -11.47
N ASN A 99 -1.79 8.65 -10.19
CA ASN A 99 -1.62 9.99 -9.62
C ASN A 99 -0.31 10.17 -8.85
N ASN A 100 0.37 9.08 -8.48
CA ASN A 100 1.64 9.16 -7.77
C ASN A 100 2.84 9.22 -8.71
N CYS A 101 3.84 10.00 -8.32
CA CYS A 101 5.17 9.95 -8.91
C CYS A 101 6.02 8.92 -8.17
N PHE A 102 6.79 8.11 -8.90
CA PHE A 102 7.72 7.14 -8.33
C PHE A 102 9.16 7.53 -8.65
N SER A 103 10.04 7.43 -7.66
CA SER A 103 11.47 7.71 -7.81
C SER A 103 12.29 6.45 -7.48
N PHE A 104 13.44 6.32 -8.14
CA PHE A 104 14.33 5.17 -8.00
C PHE A 104 15.75 5.66 -7.68
N LEU A 105 16.53 4.83 -6.98
CA LEU A 105 17.94 5.11 -6.70
C LEU A 105 18.78 4.92 -7.97
N GLY A 106 18.74 5.92 -8.85
CA GLY A 106 19.47 5.95 -10.11
C GLY A 106 18.84 5.10 -11.23
N THR A 107 19.45 5.17 -12.40
CA THR A 107 18.98 4.49 -13.62
C THR A 107 19.06 2.97 -13.53
N THR A 108 20.03 2.43 -12.78
CA THR A 108 20.16 0.99 -12.54
C THR A 108 18.97 0.41 -11.76
N GLY A 109 18.54 1.11 -10.70
CA GLY A 109 17.36 0.69 -9.92
C GLY A 109 16.07 0.74 -10.73
N LEU A 110 15.93 1.75 -11.60
CA LEU A 110 14.81 1.83 -12.54
C LEU A 110 14.81 0.65 -13.53
N LYS A 111 15.96 0.33 -14.13
CA LYS A 111 16.07 -0.79 -15.08
C LYS A 111 15.66 -2.12 -14.44
N GLN A 112 16.19 -2.40 -13.25
CA GLN A 112 15.83 -3.61 -12.49
C GLN A 112 14.35 -3.65 -12.15
N ALA A 113 13.76 -2.51 -11.78
CA ALA A 113 12.33 -2.46 -11.49
C ALA A 113 11.45 -2.75 -12.71
N VAL A 114 11.83 -2.22 -13.88
CA VAL A 114 11.11 -2.51 -15.14
C VAL A 114 11.24 -3.99 -15.52
N GLU A 115 12.43 -4.58 -15.38
CA GLU A 115 12.65 -6.01 -15.63
C GLU A 115 11.76 -6.87 -14.72
N LEU A 116 11.73 -6.57 -13.42
CA LEU A 116 10.88 -7.29 -12.46
C LEU A 116 9.38 -7.17 -12.74
N LEU A 117 8.92 -6.00 -13.20
CA LEU A 117 7.52 -5.82 -13.58
C LEU A 117 7.17 -6.57 -14.86
N GLY A 118 8.10 -6.63 -15.83
CA GLY A 118 7.93 -7.34 -17.09
C GLY A 118 7.93 -8.86 -16.95
N ASP A 119 8.75 -9.42 -16.05
CA ASP A 119 8.81 -10.86 -15.78
C ASP A 119 7.54 -11.41 -15.06
N HIS A 120 6.70 -10.51 -14.54
CA HIS A 120 5.47 -10.85 -13.81
C HIS A 120 4.17 -10.52 -14.58
N ALA A 121 4.26 -10.06 -15.83
CA ALA A 121 3.13 -9.79 -16.71
C ALA A 121 2.74 -11.02 -17.55
#